data_AF-C2CIK4-F1
#
_entry.id   AF-C2CIK4-F1
#
_cell.length_a   1.000
_cell.length_b   1.000
_cell.length_c   1.000
_cell.angle_alpha   90.00
_cell.angle_beta   90.00
_cell.angle_gamma   90.00
#
_symmetry.space_group_name_H-M   'P 1'
#
loop_
_entity.id
_entity.type
_entity.pdbx_description
1 polymer ?
#
loop_
_entity_poly.entity_id
_entity_poly.type
_entity_poly.pdbx_seq_one_letter_code
_entity_poly.pdbx_strand_id
1 'polypeptide(L)'
;MIKKEKPYSIGEASNKAQVSTRTLRHYESIGLIKPDFVKENGYRYYTDETILVISLIKYLQFMDFTLDEIRNFISNTEYNDVSKTFNELIKRTSEEIKRLDERLTIIKDWNELISEASSAFLIGNNTPSIKYIKESELISYPMDFDFYYEDTVLDLDFANFVKSKDNKITGPVMFYFDSYIDRLMCENDNRPIKGRYIQRTVNPIKDQKDIFTIKDGIYGSIYHFGKYENLSKSYQKLINRAKKYRYKLSKEVIERFVVDSWTFRDEEKYVTEILIPIEMKVEENK
;
A
#
# COMPACT_ATOMS: atom_id res chain seq x y z
N MET A 1 -51.35 -25.31 15.89
CA MET A 1 -52.20 -24.46 15.03
C MET A 1 -51.36 -23.26 14.60
N ILE A 2 -50.88 -23.23 13.35
CA ILE A 2 -50.18 -22.06 12.81
C ILE A 2 -51.26 -21.04 12.40
N LYS A 3 -51.23 -19.83 12.97
CA LYS A 3 -52.12 -18.74 12.57
C LYS A 3 -51.98 -18.52 11.06
N LYS A 4 -53.07 -18.59 10.30
CA LYS A 4 -53.09 -18.11 8.91
C LYS A 4 -52.94 -16.58 8.95
N GLU A 5 -51.71 -16.10 8.86
CA GLU A 5 -51.43 -14.67 8.72
C GLU A 5 -51.88 -14.18 7.34
N LYS A 6 -52.40 -12.95 7.30
CA LYS A 6 -52.95 -12.33 6.08
C LYS A 6 -51.80 -12.09 5.10
N PRO A 7 -51.90 -12.51 3.83
CA PRO A 7 -50.84 -12.31 2.87
C PRO A 7 -50.69 -10.83 2.49
N TYR A 8 -49.45 -10.39 2.29
CA TYR A 8 -49.05 -9.01 2.04
C TYR A 8 -49.13 -8.69 0.56
N SER A 9 -49.71 -7.56 0.18
CA SER A 9 -49.51 -6.99 -1.16
C SER A 9 -48.03 -6.65 -1.39
N ILE A 10 -47.62 -6.44 -2.64
CA ILE A 10 -46.21 -6.10 -2.95
C ILE A 10 -45.68 -4.87 -2.20
N GLY A 11 -46.54 -3.88 -1.92
CA GLY A 11 -46.17 -2.69 -1.14
C GLY A 11 -45.99 -3.01 0.35
N GLU A 12 -46.89 -3.80 0.93
CA GLU A 12 -46.79 -4.27 2.32
C GLU A 12 -45.56 -5.19 2.50
N ALA A 13 -45.31 -6.10 1.55
CA ALA A 13 -44.15 -6.97 1.53
C ALA A 13 -42.83 -6.18 1.40
N SER A 14 -42.81 -5.18 0.53
CA SER A 14 -41.67 -4.25 0.35
C SER A 14 -41.33 -3.54 1.65
N ASN A 15 -42.34 -3.00 2.34
CA ASN A 15 -42.16 -2.36 3.63
C ASN A 15 -41.69 -3.35 4.70
N LYS A 16 -42.31 -4.54 4.79
CA LYS A 16 -42.00 -5.55 5.82
C LYS A 16 -40.59 -6.12 5.65
N ALA A 17 -40.17 -6.40 4.42
CA ALA A 17 -38.84 -6.92 4.11
C ALA A 17 -37.75 -5.83 4.00
N GLN A 18 -38.13 -4.55 4.11
CA GLN A 18 -37.26 -3.40 3.93
C GLN A 18 -36.46 -3.47 2.61
N VAL A 19 -37.17 -3.63 1.50
CA VAL A 19 -36.63 -3.60 0.13
C VAL A 19 -37.56 -2.79 -0.75
N SER A 20 -37.05 -2.25 -1.85
CA SER A 20 -37.93 -1.56 -2.80
C SER A 20 -38.87 -2.54 -3.52
N THR A 21 -40.05 -2.07 -3.93
CA THR A 21 -40.95 -2.87 -4.80
C THR A 21 -40.27 -3.27 -6.11
N ARG A 22 -39.33 -2.45 -6.62
CA ARG A 22 -38.48 -2.78 -7.77
C ARG A 22 -37.59 -3.99 -7.49
N THR A 23 -37.00 -4.07 -6.30
CA THR A 23 -36.17 -5.21 -5.86
C THR A 23 -37.00 -6.49 -5.79
N LEU A 24 -38.22 -6.45 -5.24
CA LEU A 24 -39.12 -7.61 -5.23
C LEU A 24 -39.46 -8.09 -6.64
N ARG A 25 -39.84 -7.17 -7.53
CA ARG A 25 -40.11 -7.50 -8.94
C ARG A 25 -38.88 -8.09 -9.63
N HIS A 26 -37.69 -7.60 -9.28
CA HIS A 26 -36.46 -8.14 -9.82
C HIS A 26 -36.22 -9.57 -9.34
N TYR A 27 -36.35 -9.85 -8.03
CA TYR A 27 -36.24 -11.20 -7.48
C TYR A 27 -37.26 -12.17 -8.10
N GLU A 28 -38.49 -11.71 -8.35
CA GLU A 28 -39.47 -12.47 -9.12
C GLU A 28 -39.02 -12.73 -10.56
N SER A 29 -38.56 -11.70 -11.26
CA SER A 29 -38.16 -11.83 -12.68
C SER A 29 -37.01 -12.81 -12.89
N ILE A 30 -36.14 -12.98 -11.88
CA ILE A 30 -35.00 -13.89 -11.94
C ILE A 30 -35.26 -15.21 -11.19
N GLY A 31 -36.50 -15.43 -10.76
CA GLY A 31 -36.97 -16.68 -10.15
C GLY A 31 -36.49 -16.96 -8.73
N LEU A 32 -35.97 -15.97 -8.00
CA LEU A 32 -35.53 -16.13 -6.60
C LEU A 32 -36.71 -16.22 -5.62
N ILE A 33 -37.79 -15.51 -5.93
CA ILE A 33 -39.05 -15.59 -5.19
C ILE A 33 -40.20 -15.70 -6.20
N LYS A 34 -41.34 -16.18 -5.73
CA LYS A 34 -42.59 -16.17 -6.51
C LYS A 34 -43.71 -15.64 -5.62
N PRO A 35 -44.73 -14.96 -6.19
CA PRO A 35 -45.90 -14.62 -5.42
C PRO A 35 -46.59 -15.89 -4.95
N ASP A 36 -46.96 -15.94 -3.68
CA ASP A 36 -47.70 -17.06 -3.09
C ASP A 36 -49.13 -17.15 -3.64
N PHE A 37 -49.70 -15.99 -3.97
CA PHE A 37 -51.05 -15.89 -4.52
C PHE A 37 -51.16 -14.74 -5.53
N VAL A 38 -51.89 -14.99 -6.63
CA VAL A 38 -52.24 -13.98 -7.64
C VAL A 38 -53.75 -13.93 -7.76
N LYS A 39 -54.36 -12.77 -7.50
CA LYS A 39 -55.80 -12.55 -7.67
C LYS A 39 -56.19 -12.47 -9.15
N GLU A 40 -57.47 -12.69 -9.45
CA GLU A 40 -58.04 -12.57 -10.80
C GLU A 40 -57.77 -11.22 -11.48
N ASN A 41 -57.67 -10.15 -10.68
CA ASN A 41 -57.33 -8.81 -11.15
C ASN A 41 -55.80 -8.58 -11.33
N GLY A 42 -54.99 -9.63 -11.24
CA GLY A 42 -53.54 -9.60 -11.43
C GLY A 42 -52.72 -9.12 -10.23
N TYR A 43 -53.34 -8.83 -9.08
CA TYR A 43 -52.63 -8.39 -7.89
C TYR A 43 -51.90 -9.57 -7.22
N ARG A 44 -50.61 -9.36 -6.94
CA ARG A 44 -49.70 -10.33 -6.31
C ARG A 44 -49.67 -10.17 -4.79
N TYR A 45 -49.62 -11.29 -4.10
CA TYR A 45 -49.56 -11.37 -2.65
C TYR A 45 -48.48 -12.35 -2.17
N TYR A 46 -47.86 -12.05 -1.03
CA TYR A 46 -46.73 -12.78 -0.45
C TYR A 46 -47.03 -13.17 1.00
N THR A 47 -46.59 -14.35 1.42
CA THR A 47 -46.72 -14.85 2.79
C THR A 47 -45.50 -14.49 3.64
N ASP A 48 -45.60 -14.67 4.95
CA ASP A 48 -44.44 -14.52 5.85
C ASP A 48 -43.28 -15.46 5.50
N GLU A 49 -43.55 -16.64 4.94
CA GLU A 49 -42.51 -17.54 4.42
C GLU A 49 -41.72 -16.87 3.31
N THR A 50 -42.38 -16.23 2.36
CA THR A 50 -41.70 -15.46 1.30
C THR A 50 -40.94 -14.26 1.88
N ILE A 51 -41.46 -13.58 2.90
CA ILE A 51 -40.73 -12.52 3.60
C ILE A 51 -39.44 -13.05 4.28
N LEU A 52 -39.48 -14.24 4.85
CA LEU A 52 -38.29 -14.90 5.41
C LEU A 52 -37.28 -15.25 4.32
N VAL A 53 -37.72 -15.74 3.16
CA VAL A 53 -36.85 -15.98 2.00
C VAL A 53 -36.19 -14.69 1.53
N ILE A 54 -36.94 -13.59 1.42
CA ILE A 54 -36.37 -12.27 1.06
C ILE A 54 -35.32 -11.83 2.10
N SER A 55 -35.58 -12.08 3.38
CA SER A 55 -34.63 -11.77 4.45
C SER A 55 -33.35 -12.60 4.33
N LEU A 56 -33.45 -13.88 3.98
CA LEU A 56 -32.31 -14.74 3.69
C LEU A 56 -31.52 -14.26 2.48
N ILE A 57 -32.20 -13.89 1.37
CA ILE A 57 -31.55 -13.32 0.17
C ILE A 57 -30.73 -12.10 0.56
N LYS A 58 -31.29 -11.17 1.34
CA LYS A 58 -30.56 -9.97 1.81
C LYS A 58 -29.32 -10.32 2.65
N TYR A 59 -29.45 -11.30 3.53
CA TYR A 59 -28.34 -11.73 4.38
C TYR A 59 -27.21 -12.35 3.55
N LEU A 60 -27.54 -13.16 2.54
CA LEU A 60 -26.56 -13.72 1.61
C LEU A 60 -25.90 -12.62 0.74
N GLN A 61 -26.67 -11.64 0.26
CA GLN A 61 -26.11 -10.49 -0.47
C GLN A 61 -25.19 -9.64 0.41
N PHE A 62 -25.48 -9.51 1.70
CA PHE A 62 -24.59 -8.83 2.65
C PHE A 62 -23.24 -9.55 2.79
N MET A 63 -23.22 -10.87 2.58
CA MET A 63 -21.99 -11.68 2.49
C MET A 63 -21.41 -11.70 1.07
N ASP A 64 -21.74 -10.72 0.23
CA ASP A 64 -21.33 -10.59 -1.17
C ASP A 64 -21.78 -11.70 -2.12
N PHE A 65 -22.73 -12.58 -1.74
CA PHE A 65 -23.25 -13.55 -2.71
C PHE A 65 -23.90 -12.83 -3.89
N THR A 66 -23.56 -13.26 -5.10
CA THR A 66 -24.26 -12.84 -6.31
C THR A 66 -25.67 -13.44 -6.34
N LEU A 67 -26.60 -12.83 -7.06
CA LEU A 67 -27.97 -13.35 -7.16
C LEU A 67 -28.03 -14.75 -7.77
N ASP A 68 -27.07 -15.11 -8.63
CA ASP A 68 -26.96 -16.45 -9.20
C ASP A 68 -26.43 -17.47 -8.16
N GLU A 69 -25.44 -17.10 -7.36
CA GLU A 69 -24.97 -17.91 -6.22
C GLU A 69 -26.10 -18.12 -5.20
N ILE A 70 -26.91 -17.09 -4.94
CA ILE A 70 -28.08 -17.19 -4.04
C ILE A 70 -29.14 -18.13 -4.62
N ARG A 71 -29.40 -18.07 -5.93
CA ARG A 71 -30.35 -18.97 -6.58
C ARG A 71 -29.92 -20.42 -6.38
N ASN A 72 -28.65 -20.70 -6.66
CA ASN A 72 -28.06 -22.03 -6.49
C ASN A 72 -28.09 -22.44 -5.01
N PHE A 73 -27.78 -21.53 -4.09
CA PHE A 73 -27.79 -21.79 -2.65
C PHE A 73 -29.18 -22.16 -2.13
N ILE A 74 -30.23 -21.48 -2.60
CA ILE A 74 -31.62 -21.76 -2.22
C ILE A 74 -32.12 -23.06 -2.86
N SER A 75 -31.64 -23.43 -4.06
CA SER A 75 -32.04 -24.65 -4.76
C SER A 75 -31.23 -25.90 -4.37
N ASN A 76 -30.01 -25.74 -3.86
CA ASN A 76 -29.10 -26.86 -3.58
C ASN A 76 -29.43 -27.51 -2.24
N THR A 77 -29.56 -28.84 -2.25
CA THR A 77 -29.93 -29.65 -1.08
C THR A 77 -28.76 -30.43 -0.48
N GLU A 78 -27.57 -30.36 -1.08
CA GLU A 78 -26.41 -31.15 -0.67
C GLU A 78 -25.40 -30.33 0.14
N TYR A 79 -24.95 -30.89 1.26
CA TYR A 79 -23.98 -30.26 2.17
C TYR A 79 -22.66 -29.88 1.48
N ASN A 80 -22.21 -30.68 0.51
CA ASN A 80 -20.93 -30.45 -0.18
C ASN A 80 -20.95 -29.19 -1.05
N ASP A 81 -22.05 -28.92 -1.76
CA ASP A 81 -22.18 -27.76 -2.63
C ASP A 81 -22.27 -26.46 -1.82
N VAL A 82 -22.97 -26.51 -0.68
CA VAL A 82 -23.02 -25.41 0.29
C VAL A 82 -21.64 -25.12 0.84
N SER A 83 -20.92 -26.14 1.32
CA SER A 83 -19.57 -25.96 1.89
C SER A 83 -18.60 -25.37 0.87
N LYS A 84 -18.64 -25.84 -0.38
CA LYS A 84 -17.80 -25.31 -1.46
C LYS A 84 -18.04 -23.82 -1.70
N THR A 85 -19.31 -23.40 -1.81
CA THR A 85 -19.67 -22.00 -2.03
C THR A 85 -19.16 -21.10 -0.89
N PHE A 86 -19.30 -21.55 0.36
CA PHE A 86 -18.78 -20.81 1.51
C PHE A 86 -17.25 -20.76 1.53
N ASN A 87 -16.55 -21.83 1.16
CA ASN A 87 -15.09 -21.82 1.08
C ASN A 87 -14.56 -20.85 0.02
N GLU A 88 -15.25 -20.76 -1.13
CA GLU A 88 -14.93 -19.78 -2.19
C GLU A 88 -15.17 -18.34 -1.70
N LEU A 89 -16.26 -18.11 -0.98
CA LEU A 89 -16.53 -16.82 -0.32
C LEU A 89 -15.44 -16.46 0.71
N ILE A 90 -15.10 -17.38 1.62
CA ILE A 90 -14.04 -17.17 2.61
C ILE A 90 -12.73 -16.79 1.92
N LYS A 91 -12.40 -17.50 0.83
CA LYS A 91 -11.19 -17.22 0.05
C LYS A 91 -11.22 -15.81 -0.55
N ARG A 92 -12.26 -15.44 -1.31
CA ARG A 92 -12.33 -14.11 -1.97
C ARG A 92 -12.34 -12.97 -0.95
N THR A 93 -13.08 -13.11 0.15
CA THR A 93 -13.13 -12.11 1.23
C THR A 93 -11.78 -11.99 1.93
N SER A 94 -11.09 -13.10 2.18
CA SER A 94 -9.74 -13.07 2.77
C SER A 94 -8.72 -12.39 1.84
N GLU A 95 -8.81 -12.65 0.53
CA GLU A 95 -7.99 -11.96 -0.48
C GLU A 95 -8.28 -10.46 -0.53
N GLU A 96 -9.55 -10.06 -0.37
CA GLU A 96 -9.92 -8.64 -0.29
C GLU A 96 -9.40 -7.97 0.98
N ILE A 97 -9.53 -8.61 2.14
CA ILE A 97 -8.94 -8.13 3.40
C ILE A 97 -7.43 -7.91 3.22
N LYS A 98 -6.73 -8.88 2.63
CA LYS A 98 -5.30 -8.75 2.35
C LYS A 98 -5.01 -7.54 1.46
N ARG A 99 -5.76 -7.34 0.36
CA ARG A 99 -5.58 -6.18 -0.54
C ARG A 99 -5.86 -4.85 0.17
N LEU A 100 -6.84 -4.80 1.06
CA LEU A 100 -7.15 -3.61 1.84
C LEU A 100 -6.05 -3.29 2.86
N ASP A 101 -5.50 -4.31 3.51
CA ASP A 101 -4.38 -4.16 4.45
C ASP A 101 -3.09 -3.68 3.74
N GLU A 102 -2.81 -4.23 2.56
CA GLU A 102 -1.69 -3.77 1.72
C GLU A 102 -1.86 -2.30 1.33
N ARG A 103 -3.07 -1.88 0.95
CA ARG A 103 -3.37 -0.47 0.63
C ARG A 103 -3.23 0.42 1.86
N LEU A 104 -3.75 -0.01 3.01
CA LEU A 104 -3.67 0.75 4.25
C LEU A 104 -2.22 0.95 4.69
N THR A 105 -1.37 -0.07 4.52
CA THR A 105 0.08 0.03 4.79
C THR A 105 0.72 1.12 3.94
N ILE A 106 0.47 1.13 2.63
CA ILE A 106 0.99 2.16 1.71
C ILE A 106 0.51 3.55 2.13
N ILE A 107 -0.78 3.72 2.43
CA ILE A 107 -1.35 5.01 2.83
C ILE A 107 -0.72 5.52 4.12
N LYS A 108 -0.53 4.66 5.12
CA LYS A 108 0.10 5.02 6.39
C LYS A 108 1.54 5.47 6.18
N ASP A 109 2.31 4.71 5.41
CA ASP A 109 3.70 5.01 5.12
C ASP A 109 3.86 6.36 4.42
N TRP A 110 3.01 6.63 3.44
CA TRP A 110 2.96 7.93 2.75
C TRP A 110 2.61 9.08 3.69
N ASN A 111 1.63 8.88 4.58
CA ASN A 111 1.24 9.88 5.56
C ASN A 111 2.37 10.17 6.56
N GLU A 112 3.12 9.15 6.99
CA GLU A 112 4.30 9.30 7.84
C GLU A 112 5.39 10.13 7.16
N LEU A 113 5.69 9.87 5.87
CA LEU A 113 6.65 10.65 5.09
C LEU A 113 6.27 12.13 4.97
N ILE A 114 5.00 12.41 4.66
CA ILE A 114 4.50 13.78 4.56
C ILE A 114 4.58 14.49 5.91
N SER A 115 4.25 13.79 7.00
CA SER A 115 4.35 14.33 8.37
C SER A 115 5.80 14.61 8.76
N GLU A 116 6.73 13.72 8.41
CA GLU A 116 8.17 13.89 8.61
C GLU A 116 8.70 15.11 7.86
N ALA A 117 8.42 15.20 6.55
CA ALA A 117 8.86 16.32 5.72
C ALA A 117 8.29 17.65 6.21
N SER A 118 7.01 17.68 6.58
CA SER A 118 6.37 18.88 7.16
C SER A 118 7.07 19.32 8.44
N SER A 119 7.40 18.36 9.31
CA SER A 119 8.11 18.64 10.57
C SER A 119 9.54 19.14 10.31
N ALA A 120 10.26 18.51 9.38
CA ALA A 120 11.61 18.92 9.00
C ALA A 120 11.62 20.35 8.41
N PHE A 121 10.62 20.68 7.58
CA PHE A 121 10.46 21.99 6.97
C PHE A 121 10.12 23.08 8.00
N LEU A 122 9.20 22.81 8.92
CA LEU A 122 8.82 23.75 9.99
C LEU A 122 9.99 24.08 10.93
N ILE A 123 10.84 23.10 11.24
CA ILE A 123 12.03 23.32 12.07
C ILE A 123 13.14 23.99 11.24
N GLY A 124 13.07 23.91 9.90
CA GLY A 124 14.11 24.42 8.99
C GLY A 124 15.46 23.71 9.19
N ASN A 125 15.43 22.48 9.70
CA ASN A 125 16.62 21.83 10.22
C ASN A 125 17.46 21.19 9.11
N ASN A 126 18.27 22.00 8.44
CA ASN A 126 19.31 21.52 7.52
C ASN A 126 20.65 21.26 8.23
N THR A 127 20.65 21.09 9.56
CA THR A 127 21.87 20.85 10.31
C THR A 127 22.22 19.36 10.32
N PRO A 128 23.49 19.00 10.07
CA PRO A 128 23.95 17.63 10.21
C PRO A 128 23.70 17.08 11.62
N SER A 129 23.07 15.91 11.67
CA SER A 129 22.72 15.16 12.88
C SER A 129 23.33 13.77 12.86
N ILE A 130 23.23 13.07 13.99
CA ILE A 130 23.64 11.67 14.13
C ILE A 130 22.39 10.90 14.55
N LYS A 131 22.11 9.78 13.88
CA LYS A 131 20.94 8.94 14.13
C LYS A 131 21.36 7.49 14.25
N TYR A 132 20.64 6.73 15.07
CA TYR A 132 20.72 5.28 15.04
C TYR A 132 19.68 4.76 14.04
N ILE A 133 20.12 3.91 13.12
CA ILE A 133 19.26 3.23 12.16
C ILE A 133 19.24 1.75 12.55
N LYS A 134 18.04 1.18 12.63
CA LYS A 134 17.85 -0.24 12.86
C LYS A 134 18.01 -1.01 11.56
N GLU A 135 18.53 -2.22 11.64
CA GLU A 135 18.60 -3.13 10.51
C GLU A 135 17.23 -3.29 9.84
N SER A 136 17.22 -3.26 8.51
CA SER A 136 16.03 -3.52 7.69
C SER A 136 16.39 -4.09 6.33
N GLU A 137 15.51 -4.96 5.84
CA GLU A 137 15.60 -5.55 4.51
C GLU A 137 14.73 -4.76 3.52
N LEU A 138 15.30 -4.46 2.37
CA LEU A 138 14.69 -3.68 1.30
C LEU A 138 14.84 -4.43 -0.02
N ILE A 139 13.88 -4.24 -0.92
CA ILE A 139 14.03 -4.75 -2.29
C ILE A 139 15.03 -3.87 -3.02
N SER A 140 15.87 -4.47 -3.85
CA SER A 140 16.93 -3.77 -4.54
C SER A 140 17.00 -4.08 -6.02
N TYR A 141 17.29 -3.04 -6.80
CA TYR A 141 17.43 -3.11 -8.25
C TYR A 141 18.61 -2.25 -8.71
N PRO A 142 19.54 -2.76 -9.53
CA PRO A 142 20.68 -1.99 -10.00
C PRO A 142 20.24 -0.84 -10.90
N MET A 143 21.00 0.25 -10.89
CA MET A 143 20.78 1.40 -11.78
C MET A 143 22.10 1.99 -12.27
N ASP A 144 22.07 2.54 -13.47
CA ASP A 144 23.11 3.43 -14.01
C ASP A 144 22.56 4.87 -13.92
N PHE A 145 22.93 5.60 -12.86
CA PHE A 145 22.39 6.92 -12.55
C PHE A 145 23.17 8.02 -13.28
N ASP A 146 22.47 8.82 -14.07
CA ASP A 146 23.02 9.88 -14.93
C ASP A 146 22.70 11.30 -14.44
N PHE A 147 22.22 11.44 -13.19
CA PHE A 147 21.84 12.69 -12.55
C PHE A 147 20.52 13.33 -13.04
N TYR A 148 19.74 12.64 -13.86
CA TYR A 148 18.36 13.03 -14.17
C TYR A 148 17.38 12.42 -13.15
N TYR A 149 17.24 13.08 -12.00
CA TYR A 149 16.44 12.59 -10.87
C TYR A 149 14.96 12.38 -11.21
N GLU A 150 14.34 13.22 -12.04
CA GLU A 150 12.91 13.09 -12.34
C GLU A 150 12.60 11.75 -13.02
N ASP A 151 13.40 11.38 -14.03
CA ASP A 151 13.27 10.11 -14.73
C ASP A 151 13.67 8.93 -13.83
N THR A 152 14.71 9.12 -13.02
CA THR A 152 15.26 8.05 -12.16
C THR A 152 14.35 7.76 -10.97
N VAL A 153 13.73 8.75 -10.32
CA VAL A 153 12.79 8.52 -9.19
C VAL A 153 11.46 7.91 -9.68
N LEU A 154 11.12 8.10 -10.96
CA LEU A 154 9.94 7.55 -11.63
C LEU A 154 10.29 6.35 -12.54
N ASP A 155 11.21 5.50 -12.10
CA ASP A 155 11.71 4.42 -12.94
C ASP A 155 10.69 3.28 -13.12
N LEU A 156 10.24 3.13 -14.38
CA LEU A 156 9.26 2.11 -14.77
C LEU A 156 9.84 0.69 -14.69
N ASP A 157 11.14 0.52 -14.92
CA ASP A 157 11.77 -0.80 -14.90
C ASP A 157 11.83 -1.35 -13.47
N PHE A 158 12.15 -0.50 -12.50
CA PHE A 158 12.10 -0.85 -11.08
C PHE A 158 10.67 -1.17 -10.64
N ALA A 159 9.69 -0.36 -11.03
CA ALA A 159 8.28 -0.63 -10.73
C ALA A 159 7.80 -1.97 -11.35
N ASN A 160 8.17 -2.24 -12.60
CA ASN A 160 7.86 -3.50 -13.28
C ASN A 160 8.58 -4.70 -12.64
N PHE A 161 9.83 -4.51 -12.21
CA PHE A 161 10.58 -5.51 -11.48
C PHE A 161 9.88 -5.90 -10.19
N VAL A 162 9.47 -4.94 -9.35
CA VAL A 162 8.76 -5.22 -8.09
C VAL A 162 7.43 -5.94 -8.37
N LYS A 163 6.71 -5.53 -9.41
CA LYS A 163 5.46 -6.19 -9.84
C LYS A 163 5.71 -7.64 -10.28
N SER A 164 6.82 -7.91 -10.99
CA SER A 164 7.20 -9.27 -11.39
C SER A 164 7.46 -10.21 -10.21
N LYS A 165 7.72 -9.65 -9.02
CA LYS A 165 7.89 -10.37 -7.75
C LYS A 165 6.60 -10.57 -6.97
N ASP A 166 5.44 -10.24 -7.55
CA ASP A 166 4.13 -10.26 -6.89
C ASP A 166 4.14 -9.41 -5.59
N ASN A 167 4.77 -8.24 -5.67
CA ASN A 167 4.93 -7.34 -4.54
C ASN A 167 4.60 -5.89 -4.93
N LYS A 168 4.59 -5.02 -3.92
CA LYS A 168 4.33 -3.58 -4.04
C LYS A 168 5.35 -2.82 -3.21
N ILE A 169 5.85 -1.72 -3.73
CA ILE A 169 6.71 -0.79 -2.98
C ILE A 169 5.89 0.03 -1.99
N THR A 170 6.54 0.49 -0.93
CA THR A 170 5.99 1.41 0.04
C THR A 170 7.10 2.22 0.72
N GLY A 171 6.76 3.37 1.32
CA GLY A 171 7.73 4.27 1.91
C GLY A 171 8.60 4.98 0.85
N PRO A 172 9.72 5.58 1.27
CA PRO A 172 10.51 6.47 0.41
C PRO A 172 11.34 5.67 -0.58
N VAL A 173 11.44 6.14 -1.81
CA VAL A 173 12.47 5.65 -2.74
C VAL A 173 13.83 6.05 -2.16
N MET A 174 14.81 5.16 -2.26
CA MET A 174 16.17 5.45 -1.82
C MET A 174 17.18 5.01 -2.87
N PHE A 175 18.20 5.85 -3.08
CA PHE A 175 19.35 5.51 -3.90
C PHE A 175 20.52 5.14 -3.02
N TYR A 176 21.16 4.02 -3.32
CA TYR A 176 22.38 3.58 -2.68
C TYR A 176 23.55 3.69 -3.64
N PHE A 177 24.66 4.23 -3.13
CA PHE A 177 25.95 4.25 -3.82
C PHE A 177 27.04 3.73 -2.88
N ASP A 178 27.96 2.91 -3.41
CA ASP A 178 29.08 2.34 -2.64
C ASP A 178 30.05 3.41 -2.13
N SER A 179 30.03 4.61 -2.73
CA SER A 179 30.98 5.68 -2.46
C SER A 179 30.36 7.05 -2.72
N TYR A 180 30.10 7.81 -1.65
CA TYR A 180 29.66 9.20 -1.75
C TYR A 180 30.71 10.09 -2.43
N ILE A 181 31.99 9.72 -2.34
CA ILE A 181 33.08 10.43 -2.98
C ILE A 181 32.96 10.26 -4.50
N ASP A 182 32.79 9.02 -4.97
CA ASP A 182 32.63 8.76 -6.39
C ASP A 182 31.32 9.37 -6.90
N ARG A 183 30.23 9.28 -6.12
CA ARG A 183 28.96 9.97 -6.43
C ARG A 183 29.19 11.45 -6.69
N LEU A 184 29.87 12.17 -5.79
CA LEU A 184 30.14 13.61 -5.95
C LEU A 184 31.08 13.92 -7.13
N MET A 185 32.09 13.06 -7.38
CA MET A 185 32.96 13.22 -8.55
C MET A 185 32.19 13.02 -9.86
N CYS A 186 31.36 11.98 -9.92
CA CYS A 186 30.52 11.68 -11.09
C CYS A 186 29.60 12.84 -11.44
N GLU A 187 28.99 13.48 -10.43
CA GLU A 187 28.11 14.65 -10.59
C GLU A 187 28.88 15.82 -11.22
N ASN A 188 30.09 16.10 -10.72
CA ASN A 188 30.93 17.18 -11.25
C ASN A 188 31.42 16.91 -12.68
N ASP A 189 31.72 15.65 -12.98
CA ASP A 189 32.18 15.21 -14.30
C ASP A 189 31.03 15.00 -15.29
N ASN A 190 29.78 15.12 -14.85
CA ASN A 190 28.56 14.79 -15.59
C ASN A 190 28.63 13.39 -16.24
N ARG A 191 29.09 12.38 -15.47
CA ARG A 191 29.24 11.00 -15.92
C ARG A 191 28.33 10.06 -15.13
N PRO A 192 27.71 9.05 -15.74
CA PRO A 192 26.88 8.11 -15.02
C PRO A 192 27.65 7.36 -13.92
N ILE A 193 26.94 6.99 -12.86
CA ILE A 193 27.44 6.19 -11.75
C ILE A 193 26.53 4.98 -11.51
N LYS A 194 27.14 3.84 -11.24
CA LYS A 194 26.39 2.66 -10.79
C LYS A 194 25.88 2.88 -9.37
N GLY A 195 24.60 2.60 -9.19
CA GLY A 195 23.95 2.59 -7.89
C GLY A 195 22.89 1.51 -7.82
N ARG A 196 22.07 1.60 -6.78
CA ARG A 196 20.92 0.71 -6.61
C ARG A 196 19.72 1.49 -6.13
N TYR A 197 18.57 1.24 -6.72
CA TYR A 197 17.31 1.47 -6.03
C TYR A 197 17.23 0.54 -4.83
N ILE A 198 16.83 1.08 -3.68
CA ILE A 198 16.42 0.31 -2.53
C ILE A 198 15.11 0.90 -2.00
N GLN A 199 14.13 0.05 -1.68
CA GLN A 199 12.85 0.50 -1.14
C GLN A 199 12.20 -0.59 -0.30
N ARG A 200 11.31 -0.19 0.62
CA ARG A 200 10.53 -1.15 1.39
C ARG A 200 9.43 -1.75 0.51
N THR A 201 9.10 -3.01 0.76
CA THR A 201 7.96 -3.68 0.15
C THR A 201 6.86 -3.96 1.16
N VAL A 202 5.62 -4.03 0.68
CA VAL A 202 4.46 -4.33 1.53
C VAL A 202 4.49 -5.79 2.01
N ASN A 203 4.83 -6.72 1.11
CA ASN A 203 4.99 -8.13 1.46
C ASN A 203 6.48 -8.48 1.62
N PRO A 204 6.83 -9.57 2.34
CA PRO A 204 8.20 -10.07 2.41
C PRO A 204 8.81 -10.36 1.04
N ILE A 205 10.11 -10.12 0.91
CA ILE A 205 10.88 -10.38 -0.31
C ILE A 205 11.23 -11.87 -0.34
N LYS A 206 10.87 -12.56 -1.43
CA LYS A 206 11.02 -14.02 -1.55
C LYS A 206 12.43 -14.45 -1.98
N ASP A 207 13.05 -13.66 -2.86
CA ASP A 207 14.33 -13.99 -3.49
C ASP A 207 15.49 -13.28 -2.77
N GLN A 208 16.37 -14.04 -2.10
CA GLN A 208 17.48 -13.48 -1.31
C GLN A 208 18.41 -12.56 -2.12
N LYS A 209 18.60 -12.83 -3.41
CA LYS A 209 19.45 -12.03 -4.31
C LYS A 209 18.93 -10.60 -4.54
N ASP A 210 17.64 -10.37 -4.30
CA ASP A 210 16.98 -9.08 -4.51
C ASP A 210 16.89 -8.29 -3.20
N ILE A 211 17.36 -8.86 -2.08
CA ILE A 211 17.39 -8.23 -0.77
C ILE A 211 18.65 -7.38 -0.63
N PHE A 212 18.46 -6.13 -0.22
CA PHE A 212 19.49 -5.26 0.30
C PHE A 212 19.23 -5.00 1.78
N THR A 213 20.25 -5.15 2.61
CA THR A 213 20.15 -4.96 4.07
C THR A 213 20.82 -3.65 4.45
N ILE A 214 20.03 -2.69 4.95
CA ILE A 214 20.59 -1.57 5.71
C ILE A 214 21.03 -2.15 7.04
N LYS A 215 22.32 -2.05 7.36
CA LYS A 215 22.87 -2.54 8.62
C LYS A 215 22.48 -1.64 9.78
N ASP A 216 22.29 -2.25 10.95
CA ASP A 216 22.14 -1.50 12.17
C ASP A 216 23.40 -0.68 12.48
N GLY A 217 23.21 0.50 13.05
CA GLY A 217 24.35 1.33 13.43
C GLY A 217 24.05 2.81 13.46
N ILE A 218 25.12 3.57 13.64
CA ILE A 218 25.07 5.03 13.72
C ILE A 218 25.37 5.62 12.35
N TYR A 219 24.52 6.54 11.91
CA TYR A 219 24.62 7.24 10.63
C TYR A 219 24.72 8.74 10.85
N GLY A 220 25.55 9.39 10.05
CA GLY A 220 25.48 10.82 9.81
C GLY A 220 24.29 11.11 8.91
N SER A 221 23.41 12.02 9.34
CA SER A 221 22.16 12.36 8.67
C SER A 221 22.09 13.85 8.41
N ILE A 222 21.66 14.25 7.22
CA ILE A 222 21.30 15.65 6.92
C ILE A 222 20.10 15.69 5.99
N TYR A 223 19.11 16.52 6.33
CA TYR A 223 18.02 16.86 5.41
C TYR A 223 18.45 17.97 4.46
N HIS A 224 18.20 17.73 3.18
CA HIS A 224 18.27 18.68 2.08
C HIS A 224 16.85 19.11 1.70
N PHE A 225 16.67 20.42 1.52
CA PHE A 225 15.40 21.01 1.13
C PHE A 225 15.57 21.67 -0.24
N GLY A 226 14.64 21.41 -1.14
CA GLY A 226 14.60 21.96 -2.48
C GLY A 226 15.27 21.08 -3.54
N LYS A 227 15.71 21.73 -4.62
CA LYS A 227 16.18 21.10 -5.86
C LYS A 227 17.39 20.19 -5.68
N TYR A 228 17.37 19.03 -6.34
CA TYR A 228 18.43 18.03 -6.29
C TYR A 228 19.81 18.52 -6.76
N GLU A 229 19.87 19.51 -7.65
CA GLU A 229 21.13 20.17 -8.08
C GLU A 229 21.96 20.72 -6.90
N ASN A 230 21.29 21.04 -5.79
CA ASN A 230 21.93 21.57 -4.60
C ASN A 230 22.30 20.49 -3.56
N LEU A 231 22.04 19.20 -3.84
CA LEU A 231 22.25 18.10 -2.90
C LEU A 231 23.73 18.00 -2.48
N SER A 232 24.65 18.25 -3.41
CA SER A 232 26.09 18.39 -3.20
C SER A 232 26.47 19.35 -2.05
N LYS A 233 25.71 20.44 -1.86
CA LYS A 233 25.94 21.40 -0.76
C LYS A 233 25.63 20.77 0.62
N SER A 234 24.61 19.92 0.69
CA SER A 234 24.25 19.19 1.92
C SER A 234 25.30 18.13 2.25
N TYR A 235 25.82 17.41 1.25
CA TYR A 235 26.99 16.53 1.42
C TYR A 235 28.16 17.26 2.07
N GLN A 236 28.54 18.43 1.53
CA GLN A 236 29.66 19.19 2.06
C GLN A 236 29.44 19.64 3.50
N LYS A 237 28.22 20.01 3.88
CA LYS A 237 27.85 20.34 5.27
C LYS A 237 28.07 19.14 6.20
N LEU A 238 27.59 17.95 5.81
CA LEU A 238 27.75 16.73 6.60
C LEU A 238 29.23 16.33 6.74
N ILE A 239 30.00 16.38 5.64
CA ILE A 239 31.44 16.10 5.65
C ILE A 239 32.20 17.09 6.56
N ASN A 240 31.88 18.39 6.48
CA ASN A 240 32.50 19.40 7.33
C ASN A 240 32.16 19.20 8.81
N ARG A 241 30.93 18.78 9.12
CA ARG A 241 30.52 18.40 10.49
C ARG A 241 31.33 17.21 10.99
N ALA A 242 31.48 16.16 10.19
CA ALA A 242 32.27 14.98 10.54
C ALA A 242 33.72 15.37 10.89
N LYS A 243 34.36 16.20 10.05
CA LYS A 243 35.71 16.73 10.30
C LYS A 243 35.77 17.55 11.60
N LYS A 244 34.81 18.45 11.82
CA LYS A 244 34.76 19.31 13.01
C LYS A 244 34.62 18.52 14.31
N TYR A 245 33.81 17.46 14.31
CA TYR A 245 33.53 16.63 15.50
C TYR A 245 34.34 15.33 15.55
N ARG A 246 35.27 15.14 14.61
CA ARG A 246 36.25 14.04 14.58
C ARG A 246 35.66 12.63 14.53
N TYR A 247 34.49 12.46 13.94
CA TYR A 247 33.98 11.13 13.57
C TYR A 247 34.24 10.85 12.09
N LYS A 248 34.37 9.57 11.73
CA LYS A 248 34.68 9.14 10.36
C LYS A 248 33.41 8.63 9.68
N LEU A 249 33.08 9.24 8.56
CA LEU A 249 32.05 8.74 7.65
C LEU A 249 32.60 7.57 6.84
N SER A 250 31.80 6.52 6.69
CA SER A 250 32.04 5.41 5.75
C SER A 250 31.90 5.91 4.31
N LYS A 251 32.26 5.07 3.34
CA LYS A 251 32.14 5.42 1.91
C LYS A 251 30.72 5.36 1.41
N GLU A 252 29.95 4.39 1.87
CA GLU A 252 28.60 4.11 1.39
C GLU A 252 27.65 5.26 1.72
N VAL A 253 26.68 5.53 0.84
CA VAL A 253 25.65 6.54 1.08
C VAL A 253 24.29 6.07 0.61
N ILE A 254 23.27 6.47 1.37
CA ILE A 254 21.88 6.35 1.02
C ILE A 254 21.30 7.77 0.87
N GLU A 255 20.76 8.07 -0.30
CA GLU A 255 19.92 9.24 -0.55
C GLU A 255 18.47 8.80 -0.43
N ARG A 256 17.76 9.31 0.58
CA ARG A 256 16.38 8.94 0.89
C ARG A 256 15.44 10.06 0.51
N PHE A 257 14.64 9.84 -0.52
CA PHE A 257 13.66 10.79 -1.03
C PHE A 257 12.41 10.73 -0.15
N VAL A 258 12.38 11.56 0.90
CA VAL A 258 11.27 11.61 1.86
C VAL A 258 10.02 12.13 1.17
N VAL A 259 10.19 13.18 0.38
CA VAL A 259 9.16 13.81 -0.44
C VAL A 259 9.82 14.26 -1.74
N ASP A 260 9.21 13.87 -2.86
CA ASP A 260 9.74 14.02 -4.22
C ASP A 260 8.64 14.43 -5.22
N SER A 261 8.94 14.23 -6.51
CA SER A 261 8.06 14.53 -7.65
C SER A 261 6.72 13.79 -7.63
N TRP A 262 6.61 12.65 -6.92
CA TRP A 262 5.32 11.97 -6.75
C TRP A 262 4.40 12.73 -5.79
N THR A 263 4.95 13.54 -4.88
CA THR A 263 4.19 14.24 -3.84
C THR A 263 3.91 15.69 -4.21
N PHE A 264 4.91 16.42 -4.70
CA PHE A 264 4.77 17.83 -5.08
C PHE A 264 5.29 18.07 -6.50
N ARG A 265 4.60 18.95 -7.23
CA ARG A 265 5.13 19.49 -8.50
C ARG A 265 6.16 20.60 -8.30
N ASP A 266 6.19 21.18 -7.10
CA ASP A 266 7.06 22.28 -6.73
C ASP A 266 8.33 21.71 -6.11
N GLU A 267 9.43 21.77 -6.85
CA GLU A 267 10.74 21.23 -6.44
C GLU A 267 11.27 21.88 -5.15
N GLU A 268 10.84 23.10 -4.81
CA GLU A 268 11.25 23.78 -3.57
C GLU A 268 10.70 23.08 -2.32
N LYS A 269 9.71 22.18 -2.49
CA LYS A 269 9.13 21.37 -1.40
C LYS A 269 9.78 20.00 -1.25
N TYR A 270 10.74 19.65 -2.09
CA TYR A 270 11.41 18.35 -1.99
C TYR A 270 12.22 18.26 -0.71
N VAL A 271 12.20 17.06 -0.13
CA VAL A 271 12.96 16.73 1.07
C VAL A 271 13.72 15.44 0.80
N THR A 272 15.04 15.55 0.77
CA THR A 272 15.94 14.41 0.62
C THR A 272 16.81 14.29 1.86
N GLU A 273 16.88 13.11 2.45
CA GLU A 273 17.78 12.84 3.56
C GLU A 273 19.01 12.09 3.06
N ILE A 274 20.19 12.62 3.33
CA ILE A 274 21.47 11.94 3.06
C ILE A 274 21.87 11.20 4.33
N LEU A 275 22.12 9.90 4.20
CA LEU A 275 22.51 8.99 5.27
C LEU A 275 23.84 8.33 4.93
N ILE A 276 24.86 8.55 5.77
CA ILE A 276 26.19 7.94 5.61
C ILE A 276 26.56 7.22 6.91
N PRO A 277 26.84 5.90 6.90
CA PRO A 277 27.23 5.17 8.11
C PRO A 277 28.48 5.77 8.74
N ILE A 278 28.56 5.81 10.06
CA ILE A 278 29.75 6.26 10.81
C ILE A 278 30.58 5.03 11.18
N GLU A 279 31.86 5.04 10.81
CA GLU A 279 32.80 4.02 11.27
C GLU A 279 33.06 4.24 12.77
N MET A 280 32.53 3.37 13.62
CA MET A 280 32.93 3.32 15.02
C MET A 280 34.37 2.82 15.10
N LYS A 281 35.29 3.66 15.54
CA LYS A 281 36.58 3.16 16.02
C LYS A 281 36.32 2.36 17.30
N VAL A 282 36.38 1.04 17.23
CA VAL A 282 36.76 0.25 18.40
C VAL A 282 38.27 0.45 18.53
N GLU A 283 38.70 1.40 19.36
CA GLU A 283 40.07 1.32 19.87
C GLU A 283 40.10 0.08 20.77
N GLU A 284 40.61 -1.03 20.24
CA GLU A 284 41.11 -2.10 21.08
C GLU A 284 42.21 -1.48 21.95
N ASN A 285 41.89 -1.24 23.23
CA ASN A 285 42.87 -0.85 24.24
C ASN A 285 44.00 -1.88 24.22
N LYS A 286 45.17 -1.45 23.76
CA LYS A 286 46.44 -2.14 24.00
C LYS A 286 46.90 -1.95 25.43
#